data_AF-A0A162EWW1-F1
#
_entry.id   AF-A0A162EWW1-F1
#
_cell.length_a   1.000
_cell.length_b   1.000
_cell.length_c   1.000
_cell.angle_alpha   90.00
_cell.angle_beta   90.00
_cell.angle_gamma   90.00
#
_symmetry.space_group_name_H-M   'P 1'
#
loop_
_entity.id
_entity.type
_entity.pdbx_description
1 polymer ?
#
loop_
_entity_poly.entity_id
_entity_poly.type
_entity_poly.pdbx_seq_one_letter_code
_entity_poly.pdbx_strand_id
1 'polypeptide(L)'
;MGTFKKKRFEPSYALALASDDLSLPKTEITREQWALYVHGETFELTSAPVAGFRVLTCDGLPVGFGKIVAKTVKNFFPKGLRFLATSENATL
;
A
#
# COMPACT_ATOMS: atom_id res chain seq x y z
N MET A 1 12.54 8.60 -3.97
CA MET A 1 11.63 9.59 -3.36
C MET A 1 10.25 9.54 -4.02
N GLY A 2 10.12 9.70 -5.33
CA GLY A 2 8.82 9.60 -6.03
C GLY A 2 8.86 10.27 -7.40
N THR A 3 7.69 10.47 -8.00
CA THR A 3 7.55 11.09 -9.32
C THR A 3 6.62 12.30 -9.25
N PHE A 4 7.03 13.41 -9.87
CA PHE A 4 6.15 14.55 -10.09
C PHE A 4 5.29 14.32 -11.33
N LYS A 5 3.97 14.41 -11.16
CA LYS A 5 2.98 14.55 -12.24
C LYS A 5 2.45 15.98 -12.25
N LYS A 6 1.65 16.33 -13.26
CA LYS A 6 1.03 17.66 -13.34
C LYS A 6 0.30 18.00 -12.04
N LYS A 7 0.81 18.99 -11.31
CA LYS A 7 0.30 19.51 -10.01
C LYS A 7 0.25 18.50 -8.85
N ARG A 8 1.01 17.39 -8.91
CA ARG A 8 1.06 16.45 -7.77
C ARG A 8 2.34 15.64 -7.73
N PHE A 9 2.76 15.29 -6.52
CA PHE A 9 3.80 14.31 -6.28
C PHE A 9 3.17 12.95 -5.95
N GLU A 10 3.73 11.87 -6.49
CA GLU A 10 3.36 10.49 -6.16
C GLU A 10 4.58 9.80 -5.53
N PRO A 11 4.50 9.36 -4.25
CA PRO A 11 5.65 8.78 -3.56
C PRO A 11 6.03 7.42 -4.16
N SER A 12 7.32 7.10 -4.15
CA SER A 12 7.83 5.85 -4.76
C SER A 12 7.58 4.63 -3.87
N TYR A 13 7.38 3.47 -4.48
CA TYR A 13 7.36 2.17 -3.80
C TYR A 13 8.57 1.96 -2.86
N ALA A 14 9.78 2.23 -3.34
CA ALA A 14 11.00 2.11 -2.55
C ALA A 14 11.02 3.01 -1.29
N LEU A 15 10.33 4.16 -1.32
CA LEU A 15 10.22 5.03 -0.14
C LEU A 15 9.33 4.40 0.93
N ALA A 16 8.27 3.67 0.55
CA ALA A 16 7.46 2.94 1.52
C ALA A 16 8.29 1.84 2.19
N LEU A 17 9.05 1.06 1.42
CA LEU A 17 9.86 -0.03 1.97
C LEU A 17 10.97 0.46 2.93
N ALA A 18 11.50 1.66 2.70
CA ALA A 18 12.53 2.26 3.55
C ALA A 18 11.97 3.16 4.67
N SER A 19 10.70 2.98 5.06
CA SER A 19 9.98 3.94 5.93
C SER A 19 9.94 3.59 7.42
N ASP A 20 10.68 2.58 7.87
CA ASP A 20 10.64 2.14 9.27
C ASP A 20 11.00 3.27 10.24
N ASP A 21 12.09 3.99 9.98
CA ASP A 21 12.56 5.12 10.79
C ASP A 21 11.96 6.48 10.36
N LEU A 22 11.02 6.49 9.42
CA LEU A 22 10.41 7.72 8.93
C LEU A 22 9.05 7.96 9.59
N SER A 23 8.80 9.20 10.00
CA SER A 23 7.49 9.65 10.50
C SER A 23 6.49 9.87 9.35
N LEU A 24 6.23 8.81 8.58
CA LEU A 24 5.20 8.79 7.54
C LEU A 24 3.87 8.24 8.10
N PRO A 25 2.71 8.72 7.62
CA PRO A 25 1.43 8.15 8.02
C PRO A 25 1.32 6.70 7.55
N LYS A 26 1.08 5.80 8.50
CA LYS A 26 0.93 4.35 8.25
C LYS A 26 -0.54 3.93 8.34
N THR A 27 -0.88 2.81 7.71
CA THR A 27 -2.16 2.10 7.84
C THR A 27 -1.88 0.62 7.81
N GLU A 28 -2.25 -0.06 8.88
CA GLU A 28 -2.20 -1.51 8.95
C GLU A 28 -3.30 -2.13 8.10
N ILE A 29 -2.95 -3.19 7.39
CA ILE A 29 -3.85 -3.97 6.54
C ILE A 29 -3.75 -5.45 6.88
N THR A 30 -4.82 -6.19 6.63
CA THR A 30 -4.83 -7.64 6.83
C THR A 30 -4.12 -8.36 5.69
N ARG A 31 -3.83 -9.65 5.86
CA ARG A 31 -3.25 -10.48 4.78
C ARG A 31 -4.17 -10.60 3.57
N GLU A 32 -5.49 -10.63 3.78
CA GLU A 32 -6.47 -10.67 2.69
C GLU A 32 -6.43 -9.37 1.88
N GLN A 33 -6.33 -8.22 2.56
CA GLN A 33 -6.17 -6.92 1.91
C GLN A 33 -4.81 -6.80 1.22
N TRP A 34 -3.76 -7.36 1.80
CA TRP A 34 -2.44 -7.44 1.18
C TRP A 34 -2.48 -8.27 -0.11
N ALA A 35 -3.18 -9.40 -0.12
CA ALA A 35 -3.34 -10.23 -1.32
C ALA A 35 -4.01 -9.44 -2.47
N LEU A 36 -5.09 -8.70 -2.17
CA LEU A 36 -5.71 -7.77 -3.13
C LEU A 36 -4.73 -6.68 -3.58
N TYR A 37 -3.95 -6.13 -2.65
CA TYR A 37 -2.99 -5.08 -2.93
C TYR A 37 -1.87 -5.52 -3.89
N VAL A 38 -1.23 -6.68 -3.65
CA VAL A 38 -0.17 -7.18 -4.54
C VAL A 38 -0.72 -7.65 -5.87
N HIS A 39 -2.00 -8.03 -5.94
CA HIS A 39 -2.69 -8.29 -7.20
C HIS A 39 -2.99 -7.00 -8.00
N GLY A 40 -2.96 -5.84 -7.33
CA GLY A 40 -3.21 -4.54 -7.96
C GLY A 40 -4.64 -4.02 -7.78
N GLU A 41 -5.42 -4.64 -6.92
CA GLU A 41 -6.80 -4.28 -6.62
C GLU A 41 -6.91 -3.19 -5.55
N THR A 42 -8.07 -2.53 -5.51
CA THR A 42 -8.49 -1.65 -4.42
C THR A 42 -9.26 -2.44 -3.38
N PHE A 43 -9.21 -2.00 -2.12
CA PHE A 43 -9.97 -2.60 -1.03
C PHE A 43 -10.51 -1.51 -0.09
N GLU A 44 -11.45 -1.88 0.78
CA GLU A 44 -12.03 -0.99 1.77
C GLU A 44 -11.45 -1.23 3.16
N LEU A 45 -11.33 -0.14 3.92
CA LEU A 45 -11.01 -0.15 5.34
C LEU A 45 -12.30 -0.10 6.17
N THR A 46 -12.30 -0.76 7.32
CA THR A 46 -13.43 -0.75 8.26
C THR A 46 -13.71 0.66 8.80
N SER A 47 -12.65 1.44 9.03
CA SER A 47 -12.71 2.86 9.43
C SER A 47 -12.18 3.77 8.32
N ALA A 48 -12.59 5.03 8.33
CA ALA A 48 -12.10 6.05 7.39
C ALA A 48 -11.01 6.90 8.06
N PRO A 49 -9.72 6.56 7.93
CA PRO A 49 -8.65 7.42 8.43
C PRO A 49 -8.54 8.69 7.57
N VAL A 50 -7.69 9.63 8.00
CA VAL A 50 -7.42 10.85 7.23
C VAL A 50 -6.94 10.46 5.82
N ALA A 51 -7.62 11.03 4.82
CA ALA A 51 -7.35 10.81 3.41
C ALA A 51 -5.93 11.23 3.02
N GLY A 52 -5.37 10.57 2.00
CA GLY A 52 -4.01 10.86 1.53
C GLY A 52 -3.19 9.61 1.26
N PHE A 53 -1.92 9.81 0.91
CA PHE A 53 -0.96 8.71 0.79
C PHE A 53 -0.58 8.20 2.17
N ARG A 54 -0.62 6.88 2.33
CA ARG A 54 -0.17 6.20 3.53
C ARG A 54 0.68 4.99 3.18
N VAL A 55 1.68 4.73 4.01
CA VAL A 55 2.42 3.46 3.96
C VAL A 55 1.47 2.38 4.47
N LEU A 56 1.24 1.38 3.63
CA LEU A 56 0.52 0.18 4.05
C LEU A 56 1.50 -0.73 4.77
N THR A 57 1.09 -1.26 5.92
CA THR A 57 1.87 -2.24 6.69
C THR A 57 1.08 -3.52 6.84
N CYS A 58 1.72 -4.67 6.62
CA CYS A 58 1.14 -5.99 6.84
C CYS A 58 2.10 -6.77 7.75
N ASP A 59 1.59 -7.39 8.81
CA ASP A 59 2.41 -8.09 9.81
C ASP A 59 3.57 -7.22 10.36
N GLY A 60 3.32 -5.93 10.55
CA GLY A 60 4.31 -4.96 11.03
C GLY A 60 5.34 -4.50 9.98
N LEU A 61 5.34 -5.04 8.76
CA LEU A 61 6.28 -4.69 7.70
C LEU A 61 5.67 -3.73 6.67
N PRO A 62 6.41 -2.70 6.21
CA PRO A 62 5.94 -1.84 5.14
C PRO A 62 5.90 -2.59 3.80
N VAL A 63 4.75 -2.56 3.13
CA VAL A 63 4.54 -3.29 1.86
C VAL A 63 4.39 -2.38 0.66
N GLY A 64 4.21 -1.08 0.85
CA GLY A 64 4.04 -0.12 -0.24
C GLY A 64 3.16 1.07 0.14
N PHE A 65 2.83 1.92 -0.83
CA PHE A 65 1.86 3.00 -0.62
C PHE A 65 0.45 2.60 -1.05
N GLY A 66 -0.54 3.13 -0.35
CA GLY A 66 -1.93 3.24 -0.78
C GLY A 66 -2.39 4.69 -0.68
N LYS A 67 -3.33 5.10 -1.54
CA LYS A 67 -3.99 6.41 -1.39
C LYS A 67 -5.41 6.24 -0.89
N ILE A 68 -5.67 6.72 0.31
CA ILE A 68 -6.98 6.65 0.94
C ILE A 68 -7.87 7.78 0.43
N VAL A 69 -9.05 7.41 -0.04
CA VAL A 69 -10.14 8.31 -0.42
C VAL A 69 -11.41 7.76 0.21
N ALA A 70 -11.96 8.48 1.20
CA ALA A 70 -12.99 7.96 2.10
C ALA A 70 -12.54 6.65 2.78
N LYS A 71 -13.19 5.52 2.50
CA LYS A 71 -12.82 4.19 3.02
C LYS A 71 -12.01 3.35 2.04
N THR A 72 -11.89 3.80 0.79
CA THR A 72 -11.24 3.01 -0.26
C THR A 72 -9.74 3.30 -0.30
N VAL A 73 -8.95 2.24 -0.32
CA VAL A 73 -7.51 2.28 -0.57
C VAL A 73 -7.27 2.10 -2.07
N LYS A 74 -6.80 3.15 -2.74
CA LYS A 74 -6.32 3.05 -4.11
C LYS A 74 -4.92 2.42 -4.15
N ASN A 75 -4.75 1.48 -5.07
CA ASN A 75 -3.54 0.71 -5.24
C ASN A 75 -2.40 1.52 -5.89
N PHE A 76 -1.22 1.50 -5.27
CA PHE A 76 0.02 2.05 -5.84
C PHE A 76 1.14 0.99 -5.89
N PHE A 77 0.78 -0.29 -5.87
CA PHE A 77 1.72 -1.38 -6.06
C PHE A 77 2.24 -1.39 -7.51
N PRO A 78 3.56 -1.53 -7.74
CA PRO A 78 4.14 -1.45 -9.08
C PRO A 78 3.53 -2.49 -10.04
N LYS A 79 3.05 -2.03 -11.21
CA LYS A 79 2.36 -2.91 -12.18
C LYS A 79 3.18 -4.14 -12.58
N GLY A 80 4.48 -3.97 -12.81
CA GLY A 80 5.38 -5.05 -13.20
C GLY A 80 5.75 -6.02 -12.08
N LEU A 81 5.34 -5.75 -10.83
CA LEU A 81 5.58 -6.63 -9.69
C LEU A 81 4.31 -7.36 -9.24
N ARG A 82 3.15 -7.16 -9.89
CA ARG A 82 1.87 -7.72 -9.46
C ARG A 82 1.84 -9.24 -9.58
N PHE A 83 1.23 -9.91 -8.61
CA PHE A 83 1.06 -11.37 -8.60
C PHE A 83 -0.23 -11.79 -7.87
N LEU A 84 -0.64 -13.05 -8.05
CA LEU A 84 -1.72 -13.67 -7.27
C LEU A 84 -1.11 -14.33 -6.04
N ALA A 85 -1.44 -13.83 -4.85
CA ALA A 85 -1.09 -14.46 -3.59
C ALA A 85 -2.01 -15.67 -3.35
N THR A 86 -1.60 -16.84 -3.81
CA THR A 86 -2.30 -18.11 -3.56
C THR A 86 -1.79 -18.77 -2.28
N SER A 87 -2.61 -19.63 -1.68
CA SER A 87 -2.24 -20.39 -0.47
C SER A 87 -0.96 -21.22 -0.66
N GLU A 88 -0.70 -21.70 -1.87
CA GLU A 88 0.52 -22.44 -2.24
C GLU A 88 1.78 -21.56 -2.19
N ASN A 89 1.66 -20.26 -2.45
CA ASN A 89 2.78 -19.30 -2.45
C ASN A 89 2.89 -18.50 -1.14
N ALA A 90 1.89 -18.59 -0.26
CA ALA A 90 1.78 -17.81 0.98
C ALA A 90 2.15 -18.62 2.25
N THR A 91 2.52 -19.89 2.09
CA THR A 91 3.00 -20.74 3.19
C THR A 91 4.53 -20.76 3.14
N LEU A 92 5.17 -20.21 4.18
CA LEU A 92 6.61 -20.36 4.43
C LEU A 92 6.86 -21.61 5.29
#